data_AF-A0A916HU68-F1
#
_entry.id   AF-A0A916HU68-F1
#
_cell.length_a   1.000
_cell.length_b   1.000
_cell.length_c   1.000
_cell.angle_alpha   90.00
_cell.angle_beta   90.00
_cell.angle_gamma   90.00
#
_symmetry.space_group_name_H-M   'P 1'
#
loop_
_entity.id
_entity.type
_entity.pdbx_description
1 polymer ?
#
loop_
_entity_poly.entity_id
_entity_poly.type
_entity_poly.pdbx_seq_one_letter_code
_entity_poly.pdbx_strand_id
1 'polypeptide(L)'
;MIALIYRLTLRQPVLATALDGDPNSAVSFPYLPGSVLRGAIIRKVITQYGPITTDNEDSRRLFFDGRTRYLNGYLVCQEKRALPTPHSWRADKSPKTSLEHTCYDFAVHEDTSLNREVRVNESFWIRIDGEIKLIEPLRQIAVHTQRARPEKAGGGDYGRARKDSGAVYRYEALAKDQVFEAVILCEDKTDADVLEPLLIGDYFLGGSRSAGYGWSQITLVGRDDHWREVEGQVTLASNLSITLLSHALVRDPYGQFSINIEAVKRAVESRLGAGTAFTAVEARTFMRGTVIGGFNRTWGLPLPQTPAVGMGSVFVFDAPGVSIDQIKALESLGIGERRAEGFGRVAVNWLNQAIYTLQQEKTTTPSAQAERPEALMTLSESNAVAAQMLNRLVRRDLDGMVIEQASKIVVNNPPSASQLSRLRSRIADMLFRNETSGRRLTDSLESIQERKTAARQFDRARVGTKSLVEWIKYTLTNTQWETRWGALNEEIGFEYTLRLIDAVLARSIKNLQKKEREGNENG
;
A
#
# COMPACT_ATOMS: atom_id res chain seq x y z
N MET A 1 18.45 -31.86 -2.12
CA MET A 1 18.75 -30.43 -2.31
C MET A 1 19.51 -30.00 -1.08
N ILE A 2 20.59 -29.26 -1.25
CA ILE A 2 21.37 -28.72 -0.13
C ILE A 2 20.75 -27.39 0.25
N ALA A 3 20.34 -27.23 1.50
CA ALA A 3 19.79 -25.99 2.02
C ALA A 3 20.87 -25.23 2.79
N LEU A 4 21.13 -23.98 2.38
CA LEU A 4 21.88 -23.01 3.16
C LEU A 4 20.88 -22.15 3.93
N ILE A 5 20.87 -22.27 5.25
CA ILE A 5 19.94 -21.59 6.14
C ILE A 5 20.65 -20.38 6.75
N TYR A 6 20.05 -19.21 6.65
CA TYR A 6 20.65 -17.97 7.13
C TYR A 6 19.62 -17.02 7.71
N ARG A 7 20.04 -16.24 8.70
CA ARG A 7 19.23 -15.24 9.39
C ARG A 7 19.69 -13.84 9.06
N LEU A 8 18.72 -12.98 8.78
CA LEU A 8 18.88 -11.55 8.52
C LEU A 8 18.37 -10.77 9.71
N THR A 9 19.26 -10.10 10.43
CA THR A 9 18.90 -9.13 11.46
C THR A 9 18.77 -7.75 10.83
N LEU A 10 17.58 -7.16 10.89
CA LEU A 10 17.33 -5.83 10.32
C LEU A 10 17.98 -4.76 11.22
N ARG A 11 19.09 -4.17 10.80
CA ARG A 11 19.76 -3.09 11.56
C ARG A 11 19.12 -1.73 11.30
N GLN A 12 18.49 -1.58 10.14
CA GLN A 12 17.65 -0.46 9.75
C GLN A 12 16.29 -0.96 9.25
N PRO A 13 15.28 -0.09 9.19
CA PRO A 13 14.01 -0.45 8.56
C PRO A 13 14.22 -0.87 7.12
N VAL A 14 13.51 -1.90 6.67
CA VAL A 14 13.63 -2.44 5.31
C VAL A 14 12.36 -2.20 4.53
N LEU A 15 12.48 -1.50 3.40
CA LEU A 15 11.39 -1.27 2.46
C LEU A 15 11.52 -2.26 1.29
N ALA A 16 10.93 -3.45 1.45
CA ALA A 16 10.79 -4.43 0.38
C ALA A 16 9.46 -4.18 -0.34
N THR A 17 9.45 -3.18 -1.22
CA THR A 17 8.24 -2.55 -1.76
C THR A 17 7.32 -3.54 -2.49
N ALA A 18 6.05 -3.59 -2.08
CA ALA A 18 4.96 -4.18 -2.83
C ALA A 18 4.49 -3.24 -3.95
N LEU A 19 3.79 -3.74 -4.97
CA LEU A 19 3.18 -2.90 -6.01
C LEU A 19 2.05 -1.99 -5.47
N ASP A 20 1.54 -2.26 -4.26
CA ASP A 20 0.44 -1.52 -3.64
C ASP A 20 0.92 -0.17 -3.07
N GLY A 21 0.29 0.92 -3.53
CA GLY A 21 0.45 2.26 -2.96
C GLY A 21 -0.07 3.38 -3.85
N ASP A 22 -0.54 4.47 -3.22
CA ASP A 22 -0.53 5.82 -3.82
C ASP A 22 0.91 6.10 -4.31
N PRO A 23 1.15 6.80 -5.44
CA PRO A 23 2.49 7.20 -5.89
C PRO A 23 3.37 7.85 -4.80
N ASN A 24 2.76 8.41 -3.76
CA ASN A 24 3.43 9.01 -2.61
C ASN A 24 3.49 8.09 -1.36
N SER A 25 3.15 6.82 -1.49
CA SER A 25 3.21 5.84 -0.41
C SER A 25 3.87 4.54 -0.87
N ALA A 26 4.69 3.94 -0.01
CA ALA A 26 5.28 2.64 -0.28
C ALA A 26 5.08 1.73 0.92
N VAL A 27 4.50 0.57 0.69
CA VAL A 27 4.27 -0.45 1.71
C VAL A 27 5.18 -1.64 1.45
N SER A 28 5.91 -2.06 2.48
CA SER A 28 6.72 -3.27 2.41
C SER A 28 5.85 -4.53 2.46
N PHE A 29 6.29 -5.57 1.76
CA PHE A 29 5.82 -6.93 2.04
C PHE A 29 6.06 -7.27 3.52
N PRO A 30 5.20 -8.12 4.13
CA PRO A 30 5.40 -8.58 5.50
C PRO A 30 6.51 -9.64 5.62
N TYR A 31 7.27 -9.90 4.55
CA TYR A 31 8.39 -10.82 4.49
C TYR A 31 9.47 -10.23 3.59
N LEU A 32 10.66 -10.85 3.57
CA LEU A 32 11.74 -10.48 2.66
C LEU A 32 11.65 -11.36 1.39
N PRO A 33 11.34 -10.80 0.21
CA PRO A 33 11.21 -11.60 -1.00
C PRO A 33 12.54 -12.24 -1.43
N GLY A 34 12.49 -13.50 -1.88
CA GLY A 34 13.65 -14.22 -2.39
C GLY A 34 14.34 -13.49 -3.55
N SER A 35 13.59 -12.79 -4.40
CA SER A 35 14.13 -11.92 -5.45
C SER A 35 15.00 -10.76 -4.92
N VAL A 36 14.62 -10.16 -3.79
CA VAL A 36 15.38 -9.08 -3.13
C VAL A 36 16.66 -9.64 -2.51
N LEU A 37 16.57 -10.79 -1.84
CA LEU A 37 17.70 -11.48 -1.24
C LEU A 37 18.72 -11.92 -2.31
N ARG A 38 18.24 -12.54 -3.38
CA ARG A 38 19.03 -12.91 -4.57
C ARG A 38 19.73 -11.69 -5.16
N GLY A 39 19.01 -10.58 -5.35
CA GLY A 39 19.58 -9.34 -5.89
C GLY A 39 20.68 -8.74 -5.00
N ALA A 40 20.55 -8.88 -3.68
CA ALA A 40 21.56 -8.41 -2.73
C ALA A 40 22.85 -9.26 -2.81
N ILE A 41 22.71 -10.58 -2.95
CA ILE A 41 23.84 -11.51 -3.12
C ILE A 41 24.53 -11.28 -4.47
N ILE A 42 23.76 -11.20 -5.57
CA ILE A 42 24.27 -10.84 -6.90
C ILE A 42 25.08 -9.54 -6.83
N ARG A 43 24.57 -8.52 -6.12
CA ARG A 43 25.29 -7.25 -5.97
C ARG A 43 26.61 -7.40 -5.23
N LYS A 44 26.68 -8.23 -4.18
CA LYS A 44 27.92 -8.52 -3.46
C LYS A 44 28.92 -9.24 -4.37
N VAL A 45 28.46 -10.25 -5.12
CA VAL A 45 29.29 -10.98 -6.09
C VAL A 45 29.83 -10.03 -7.15
N ILE A 46 29.00 -9.16 -7.72
CA ILE A 46 29.44 -8.16 -8.71
C ILE A 46 30.53 -7.24 -8.14
N THR A 47 30.39 -6.87 -6.87
CA THR A 47 31.33 -5.97 -6.20
C THR A 47 32.67 -6.66 -5.90
N GLN A 48 32.66 -7.97 -5.62
CA GLN A 48 33.86 -8.72 -5.21
C GLN A 48 34.58 -9.40 -6.39
N TYR A 49 33.83 -9.96 -7.35
CA TYR A 49 34.35 -10.84 -8.40
C TYR A 49 34.13 -10.31 -9.82
N GLY A 50 33.43 -9.17 -9.97
CA GLY A 50 33.17 -8.56 -11.28
C GLY A 50 31.80 -8.94 -11.88
N PRO A 51 31.51 -8.48 -13.10
CA PRO A 51 30.16 -8.54 -13.66
C PRO A 51 29.65 -9.98 -13.85
N ILE A 52 28.37 -10.17 -13.57
CA ILE A 52 27.65 -11.42 -13.84
C ILE A 52 26.94 -11.30 -15.19
N THR A 53 27.10 -12.30 -16.03
CA THR A 53 26.53 -12.35 -17.38
C THR A 53 25.78 -13.66 -17.60
N THR A 54 24.74 -13.64 -18.44
CA THR A 54 23.89 -14.83 -18.66
C THR A 54 24.46 -15.81 -19.67
N ASP A 55 25.56 -15.49 -20.34
CA ASP A 55 26.34 -16.40 -21.21
C ASP A 55 27.26 -17.33 -20.40
N ASN A 56 27.65 -16.94 -19.20
CA ASN A 56 28.38 -17.78 -18.25
C ASN A 56 27.46 -18.84 -17.60
N GLU A 57 27.87 -20.12 -17.65
CA GLU A 57 27.06 -21.23 -17.13
C GLU A 57 26.91 -21.19 -15.61
N ASP A 58 27.99 -20.93 -14.87
CA ASP A 58 27.95 -20.83 -13.40
C ASP A 58 27.03 -19.69 -12.97
N SER A 59 27.06 -18.56 -13.67
CA SER A 59 26.15 -17.44 -13.43
C SER A 59 24.68 -17.83 -13.64
N ARG A 60 24.36 -18.58 -14.71
CA ARG A 60 23.00 -19.08 -14.93
C ARG A 60 22.57 -20.04 -13.83
N ARG A 61 23.44 -20.99 -13.47
CA ARG A 61 23.20 -22.03 -12.46
C ARG A 61 23.00 -21.47 -11.06
N LEU A 62 23.83 -20.50 -10.68
CA LEU A 62 23.81 -19.86 -9.36
C LEU A 62 22.66 -18.87 -9.20
N PHE A 63 22.18 -18.23 -10.28
CA PHE A 63 21.29 -17.07 -10.14
C PHE A 63 20.01 -17.07 -10.99
N PHE A 64 19.93 -17.77 -12.13
CA PHE A 64 18.89 -17.48 -13.13
C PHE A 64 18.07 -18.68 -13.61
N ASP A 65 18.60 -19.90 -13.66
CA ASP A 65 17.92 -21.06 -14.26
C ASP A 65 17.03 -21.87 -13.28
N GLY A 66 17.16 -21.61 -11.98
CA GLY A 66 16.36 -22.25 -10.93
C GLY A 66 16.91 -23.58 -10.41
N ARG A 67 18.16 -23.95 -10.76
CA ARG A 67 18.95 -24.98 -10.04
C ARG A 67 19.33 -24.51 -8.65
N THR A 68 19.68 -23.22 -8.53
CA THR A 68 19.76 -22.50 -7.25
C THR A 68 18.49 -21.67 -7.03
N ARG A 69 17.90 -21.78 -5.83
CA ARG A 69 16.61 -21.12 -5.48
C ARG A 69 16.75 -20.32 -4.21
N TYR A 70 16.47 -19.02 -4.30
CA TYR A 70 16.54 -18.09 -3.17
C TYR A 70 15.15 -17.95 -2.58
N LEU A 71 14.87 -18.61 -1.47
CA LEU A 71 13.56 -18.62 -0.85
C LEU A 71 13.26 -17.31 -0.12
N ASN A 72 11.98 -17.07 0.18
CA ASN A 72 11.56 -15.93 0.99
C ASN A 72 12.12 -16.03 2.42
N GLY A 73 12.49 -14.87 2.97
CA GLY A 73 12.80 -14.72 4.39
C GLY A 73 11.54 -14.45 5.19
N TYR A 74 11.18 -15.36 6.09
CA TYR A 74 10.04 -15.21 6.99
C TYR A 74 10.50 -14.87 8.41
N LEU A 75 9.63 -14.22 9.19
CA LEU A 75 9.96 -13.74 10.53
C LEU A 75 10.36 -14.90 11.44
N VAL A 76 11.38 -14.72 12.25
CA VAL A 76 11.77 -15.65 13.32
C VAL A 76 11.12 -15.20 14.62
N CYS A 77 10.42 -16.12 15.28
CA CYS A 77 9.87 -15.91 16.62
C CYS A 77 10.16 -17.15 17.47
N GLN A 78 10.71 -16.94 18.67
CA GLN A 78 11.12 -18.03 19.57
C GLN A 78 11.99 -19.09 18.86
N GLU A 79 13.04 -18.63 18.16
CA GLU A 79 13.97 -19.47 17.37
C GLU A 79 13.36 -20.27 16.21
N LYS A 80 12.05 -20.13 15.96
CA LYS A 80 11.36 -20.79 14.85
C LYS A 80 11.08 -19.81 13.72
N ARG A 81 11.34 -20.25 12.49
CA ARG A 81 10.93 -19.57 11.27
C ARG A 81 9.42 -19.69 11.09
N ALA A 82 8.73 -18.57 10.98
CA ALA A 82 7.31 -18.54 10.70
C ALA A 82 7.01 -18.96 9.25
N LEU A 83 5.80 -19.47 9.03
CA LEU A 83 5.31 -19.87 7.71
C LEU A 83 3.98 -19.17 7.39
N PRO A 84 3.62 -19.01 6.10
CA PRO A 84 2.38 -18.35 5.73
C PRO A 84 1.16 -19.03 6.37
N THR A 85 0.24 -18.22 6.88
CA THR A 85 -1.02 -18.70 7.45
C THR A 85 -1.90 -19.32 6.35
N PRO A 86 -2.31 -20.59 6.49
CA PRO A 86 -3.23 -21.22 5.55
C PRO A 86 -4.55 -20.46 5.43
N HIS A 87 -5.02 -20.25 4.20
CA HIS A 87 -6.29 -19.57 3.92
C HIS A 87 -7.52 -20.45 4.23
N SER A 88 -7.32 -21.73 4.50
CA SER A 88 -8.33 -22.64 5.03
C SER A 88 -8.66 -22.39 6.50
N TRP A 89 -7.82 -21.66 7.24
CA TRP A 89 -8.01 -21.44 8.66
C TRP A 89 -9.16 -20.47 8.98
N ARG A 90 -9.96 -20.84 9.98
CA ARG A 90 -11.10 -20.09 10.51
C ARG A 90 -11.03 -20.00 12.03
N ALA A 91 -11.53 -18.92 12.59
CA ALA A 91 -11.73 -18.75 14.03
C ALA A 91 -13.18 -18.32 14.28
N ASP A 92 -13.75 -18.70 15.43
CA ASP A 92 -15.08 -18.24 15.84
C ASP A 92 -14.99 -16.83 16.46
N LYS A 93 -15.86 -15.91 16.04
CA LYS A 93 -15.94 -14.54 16.57
C LYS A 93 -17.02 -14.38 17.67
N SER A 94 -17.56 -15.47 18.19
CA SER A 94 -18.53 -15.46 19.29
C SER A 94 -17.99 -14.70 20.53
N PRO A 95 -18.84 -13.94 21.26
CA PRO A 95 -18.36 -13.03 22.31
C PRO A 95 -17.76 -13.76 23.52
N LYS A 96 -16.45 -13.56 23.75
CA LYS A 96 -15.74 -13.48 25.04
C LYS A 96 -15.83 -14.61 26.08
N THR A 97 -16.22 -15.83 25.71
CA THR A 97 -16.06 -16.98 26.62
C THR A 97 -15.53 -18.20 25.86
N SER A 98 -14.27 -18.56 26.16
CA SER A 98 -13.55 -19.79 25.81
C SER A 98 -13.18 -20.09 24.34
N LEU A 99 -13.96 -19.70 23.32
CA LEU A 99 -13.72 -20.07 21.91
C LEU A 99 -12.73 -19.17 21.14
N GLU A 100 -12.19 -18.12 21.77
CA GLU A 100 -11.16 -17.23 21.17
C GLU A 100 -9.80 -17.93 20.97
N HIS A 101 -9.67 -19.18 21.42
CA HIS A 101 -8.42 -19.96 21.43
C HIS A 101 -8.43 -21.15 20.46
N THR A 102 -9.40 -21.23 19.56
CA THR A 102 -9.52 -22.38 18.66
C THR A 102 -9.48 -21.92 17.21
N CYS A 103 -8.63 -22.55 16.42
CA CYS A 103 -8.51 -22.36 14.99
C CYS A 103 -8.91 -23.65 14.28
N TYR A 104 -9.82 -23.55 13.31
CA TYR A 104 -10.35 -24.67 12.54
C TYR A 104 -9.74 -24.67 11.14
N ASP A 105 -9.34 -25.83 10.63
CA ASP A 105 -8.81 -25.99 9.29
C ASP A 105 -9.84 -26.63 8.35
N PHE A 106 -10.50 -25.79 7.56
CA PHE A 106 -11.58 -26.22 6.68
C PHE A 106 -11.10 -27.05 5.49
N ALA A 107 -9.78 -27.13 5.22
CA ALA A 107 -9.25 -28.07 4.24
C ALA A 107 -9.32 -29.52 4.76
N VAL A 108 -9.27 -29.72 6.08
CA VAL A 108 -9.35 -31.04 6.72
C VAL A 108 -10.81 -31.39 7.01
N HIS A 109 -11.52 -30.50 7.70
CA HIS A 109 -12.92 -30.70 8.10
C HIS A 109 -13.63 -29.36 8.23
N GLU A 110 -14.75 -29.22 7.53
CA GLU A 110 -15.64 -28.06 7.66
C GLU A 110 -16.55 -28.26 8.87
N ASP A 111 -16.46 -27.36 9.86
CA ASP A 111 -17.31 -27.42 11.06
C ASP A 111 -18.54 -26.52 10.88
N THR A 112 -19.67 -27.13 10.55
CA THR A 112 -20.94 -26.44 10.32
C THR A 112 -21.63 -25.96 11.61
N SER A 113 -21.05 -26.25 12.79
CA SER A 113 -21.58 -25.81 14.09
C SER A 113 -21.17 -24.38 14.48
N LEU A 114 -20.27 -23.74 13.71
CA LEU A 114 -19.77 -22.40 13.98
C LEU A 114 -20.83 -21.33 13.65
N ASN A 115 -21.18 -20.51 14.65
CA ASN A 115 -22.21 -19.47 14.52
C ASN A 115 -21.72 -18.24 13.74
N ARG A 116 -20.44 -17.84 13.89
CA ARG A 116 -19.82 -16.68 13.23
C ARG A 116 -18.34 -16.91 12.94
N GLU A 117 -18.06 -17.72 11.93
CA GLU A 117 -16.69 -17.92 11.46
C GLU A 117 -16.11 -16.65 10.82
N VAL A 118 -14.84 -16.40 11.11
CA VAL A 118 -14.02 -15.42 10.42
C VAL A 118 -12.70 -16.04 9.98
N ARG A 119 -12.19 -15.59 8.84
CA ARG A 119 -10.85 -16.00 8.40
C ARG A 119 -9.79 -15.45 9.34
N VAL A 120 -8.78 -16.27 9.62
CA VAL A 120 -7.54 -15.80 10.22
C VAL A 120 -6.85 -14.84 9.24
N ASN A 121 -6.50 -13.64 9.72
CA ASN A 121 -6.02 -12.54 8.86
C ASN A 121 -4.51 -12.31 8.98
N GLU A 122 -3.90 -12.82 10.03
CA GLU A 122 -2.47 -12.77 10.30
C GLU A 122 -1.69 -13.49 9.19
N SER A 123 -0.59 -12.88 8.77
CA SER A 123 0.19 -13.28 7.61
C SER A 123 0.97 -14.56 7.84
N PHE A 124 1.46 -14.77 9.07
CA PHE A 124 2.29 -15.92 9.42
C PHE A 124 1.90 -16.57 10.74
N TRP A 125 2.46 -17.75 10.97
CA TRP A 125 2.29 -18.49 12.21
C TRP A 125 3.51 -19.38 12.53
N ILE A 126 3.60 -19.85 13.78
CA ILE A 126 4.52 -20.91 14.23
C ILE A 126 3.79 -21.93 15.12
N ARG A 127 4.34 -23.14 15.21
CA ARG A 127 3.91 -24.17 16.17
C ARG A 127 4.85 -24.22 17.36
N ILE A 128 4.32 -24.17 18.58
CA ILE A 128 5.07 -24.28 19.84
C ILE A 128 4.31 -25.25 20.75
N ASP A 129 4.96 -26.32 21.21
CA ASP A 129 4.41 -27.27 22.19
C ASP A 129 3.00 -27.79 21.88
N GLY A 130 2.68 -27.98 20.59
CA GLY A 130 1.37 -28.46 20.12
C GLY A 130 0.32 -27.35 19.92
N GLU A 131 0.60 -26.12 20.34
CA GLU A 131 -0.21 -24.94 20.08
C GLU A 131 0.30 -24.18 18.85
N ILE A 132 -0.57 -23.35 18.27
CA ILE A 132 -0.23 -22.44 17.17
C ILE A 132 -0.21 -21.00 17.67
N LYS A 133 0.69 -20.21 17.10
CA LYS A 133 0.84 -18.79 17.41
C LYS A 133 0.85 -17.99 16.12
N LEU A 134 -0.06 -17.03 16.01
CA LEU A 134 -0.18 -16.14 14.85
C LEU A 134 0.77 -14.94 15.02
N ILE A 135 1.42 -14.56 13.92
CA ILE A 135 2.54 -13.62 13.91
C ILE A 135 2.40 -12.62 12.76
N GLU A 136 2.71 -11.36 13.05
CA GLU A 136 2.88 -10.29 12.09
C GLU A 136 4.21 -9.58 12.36
N PRO A 137 5.01 -9.23 11.34
CA PRO A 137 6.17 -8.39 11.56
C PRO A 137 5.77 -6.99 12.01
N LEU A 138 6.59 -6.41 12.88
CA LEU A 138 6.52 -5.01 13.25
C LEU A 138 6.85 -4.13 12.04
N ARG A 139 6.11 -3.02 11.91
CA ARG A 139 6.28 -2.04 10.84
C ARG A 139 6.62 -0.68 11.40
N GLN A 140 7.49 0.04 10.72
CA GLN A 140 7.83 1.42 11.00
C GLN A 140 7.29 2.32 9.89
N ILE A 141 6.45 3.27 10.28
CA ILE A 141 5.94 4.31 9.38
C ILE A 141 6.86 5.53 9.49
N ALA A 142 7.36 6.02 8.36
CA ALA A 142 8.13 7.26 8.29
C ALA A 142 7.61 8.15 7.15
N VAL A 143 7.56 9.46 7.42
CA VAL A 143 7.13 10.47 6.47
C VAL A 143 8.34 11.28 6.03
N HIS A 144 8.63 11.28 4.74
CA HIS A 144 9.74 12.01 4.13
C HIS A 144 9.20 13.19 3.33
N THR A 145 9.73 14.38 3.56
CA THR A 145 9.40 15.57 2.78
C THR A 145 10.55 15.93 1.86
N GLN A 146 10.30 16.04 0.56
CA GLN A 146 11.31 16.57 -0.36
C GLN A 146 11.52 18.06 -0.08
N ARG A 147 12.75 18.45 0.30
CA ARG A 147 13.13 19.84 0.55
C ARG A 147 14.13 20.29 -0.50
N ALA A 148 14.04 21.54 -0.96
CA ALA A 148 15.02 22.10 -1.89
C ALA A 148 16.42 22.15 -1.23
N ARG A 149 17.42 21.60 -1.92
CA ARG A 149 18.83 21.89 -1.61
C ARG A 149 19.22 23.15 -2.37
N PRO A 150 19.92 24.12 -1.75
CA PRO A 150 20.34 25.31 -2.47
C PRO A 150 21.43 24.95 -3.47
N GLU A 151 21.39 25.57 -4.63
CA GLU A 151 22.39 25.44 -5.69
C GLU A 151 23.74 26.10 -5.32
N LYS A 152 23.78 26.89 -4.22
CA LYS A 152 24.99 27.53 -3.68
C LYS A 152 25.01 27.54 -2.16
N ALA A 153 26.18 27.30 -1.57
CA ALA A 153 26.43 27.54 -0.15
C ALA A 153 26.21 29.04 0.16
N GLY A 154 25.30 29.35 1.09
CA GLY A 154 24.95 30.72 1.50
C GLY A 154 23.71 31.34 0.83
N GLY A 155 23.03 30.63 -0.08
CA GLY A 155 21.75 31.10 -0.65
C GLY A 155 20.59 30.92 0.33
N GLY A 156 19.87 32.00 0.65
CA GLY A 156 18.80 32.09 1.65
C GLY A 156 17.50 31.33 1.38
N ASP A 157 17.55 30.26 0.57
CA ASP A 157 16.41 29.40 0.21
C ASP A 157 16.50 28.00 0.85
N TYR A 158 17.32 27.84 1.90
CA TYR A 158 17.33 26.63 2.71
C TYR A 158 15.93 26.39 3.32
N GLY A 159 15.25 25.34 2.89
CA GLY A 159 14.01 24.88 3.51
C GLY A 159 12.71 25.53 3.05
N ARG A 160 12.70 26.41 2.03
CA ARG A 160 11.45 26.92 1.45
C ARG A 160 10.83 25.92 0.47
N ALA A 161 9.52 25.69 0.60
CA ALA A 161 8.74 24.93 -0.37
C ALA A 161 8.65 25.72 -1.69
N ARG A 162 9.25 25.22 -2.77
CA ARG A 162 8.99 25.72 -4.12
C ARG A 162 7.60 25.24 -4.56
N LYS A 163 7.00 25.95 -5.52
CA LYS A 163 5.64 25.73 -6.03
C LYS A 163 5.39 24.31 -6.59
N ASP A 164 6.44 23.52 -6.78
CA ASP A 164 6.42 22.11 -7.23
C ASP A 164 7.24 21.14 -6.33
N SER A 165 7.74 21.57 -5.16
CA SER A 165 8.61 20.76 -4.27
C SER A 165 7.93 20.39 -2.95
N GLY A 166 6.73 19.80 -3.05
CA GLY A 166 5.89 19.45 -1.90
C GLY A 166 5.61 17.96 -1.73
N ALA A 167 6.36 17.08 -2.41
CA ALA A 167 6.10 15.64 -2.34
C ALA A 167 6.39 15.12 -0.91
N VAL A 168 5.33 14.64 -0.26
CA VAL A 168 5.36 13.98 1.04
C VAL A 168 5.26 12.48 0.77
N TYR A 169 6.32 11.74 1.05
CA TYR A 169 6.35 10.29 0.89
C TYR A 169 6.09 9.60 2.22
N ARG A 170 5.13 8.69 2.27
CA ARG A 170 4.87 7.83 3.44
C ARG A 170 5.40 6.43 3.18
N TYR A 171 6.42 6.01 3.92
CA TYR A 171 6.96 4.66 3.84
C TYR A 171 6.51 3.83 5.04
N GLU A 172 5.96 2.66 4.78
CA GLU A 172 5.63 1.65 5.77
C GLU A 172 6.57 0.46 5.58
N ALA A 173 7.71 0.53 6.26
CA ALA A 173 8.81 -0.44 6.16
C ALA A 173 8.73 -1.50 7.26
N LEU A 174 9.36 -2.66 7.05
CA LEU A 174 9.64 -3.60 8.13
C LEU A 174 10.53 -2.91 9.17
N ALA A 175 10.16 -2.97 10.44
CA ALA A 175 10.90 -2.33 11.52
C ALA A 175 12.27 -3.01 11.74
N LYS A 176 13.25 -2.23 12.20
CA LYS A 176 14.55 -2.76 12.64
C LYS A 176 14.42 -3.70 13.85
N ASP A 177 15.51 -4.35 14.19
CA ASP A 177 15.68 -5.25 15.34
C ASP A 177 14.84 -6.55 15.25
N GLN A 178 14.30 -6.84 14.07
CA GLN A 178 13.64 -8.11 13.76
C GLN A 178 14.58 -9.05 13.01
N VAL A 179 14.37 -10.35 13.22
CA VAL A 179 15.14 -11.41 12.55
C VAL A 179 14.24 -12.14 11.57
N PHE A 180 14.73 -12.32 10.35
CA PHE A 180 14.09 -13.11 9.31
C PHE A 180 14.99 -14.28 8.92
N GLU A 181 14.43 -15.47 8.73
CA GLU A 181 15.19 -16.63 8.28
C GLU A 181 14.80 -16.99 6.85
N ALA A 182 15.82 -17.10 6.01
CA ALA A 182 15.72 -17.42 4.60
C ALA A 182 16.62 -18.61 4.28
N VAL A 183 16.35 -19.23 3.13
CA VAL A 183 17.04 -20.44 2.69
C VAL A 183 17.44 -20.31 1.23
N ILE A 184 18.64 -20.77 0.88
CA ILE A 184 19.02 -21.03 -0.51
C ILE A 184 19.03 -22.54 -0.71
N LEU A 185 18.31 -23.02 -1.72
CA LEU A 185 18.37 -24.42 -2.13
C LEU A 185 19.30 -24.57 -3.33
N CYS A 186 20.30 -25.43 -3.21
CA CYS A 186 21.25 -25.79 -4.26
C CYS A 186 21.06 -27.25 -4.68
N GLU A 187 21.06 -27.51 -5.98
CA GLU A 187 21.10 -28.88 -6.52
C GLU A 187 22.50 -29.48 -6.38
N ASP A 188 23.55 -28.65 -6.50
CA ASP A 188 24.96 -29.04 -6.44
C ASP A 188 25.62 -28.55 -5.15
N LYS A 189 26.54 -29.38 -4.62
CA LYS A 189 27.38 -29.04 -3.47
C LYS A 189 28.36 -27.92 -3.78
N THR A 190 28.90 -27.87 -4.99
CA THR A 190 29.83 -26.82 -5.43
C THR A 190 29.18 -25.44 -5.39
N ASP A 191 27.92 -25.34 -5.81
CA ASP A 191 27.16 -24.09 -5.75
C ASP A 191 26.94 -23.65 -4.29
N ALA A 192 26.63 -24.60 -3.40
CA ALA A 192 26.50 -24.32 -1.97
C ALA A 192 27.81 -23.80 -1.37
N ASP A 193 28.94 -24.44 -1.70
CA ASP A 193 30.27 -24.06 -1.21
C ASP A 193 30.68 -22.66 -1.68
N VAL A 194 30.25 -22.23 -2.87
CA VAL A 194 30.46 -20.87 -3.39
C VAL A 194 29.58 -19.84 -2.66
N LEU A 195 28.32 -20.17 -2.36
CA LEU A 195 27.34 -19.23 -1.81
C LEU A 195 27.46 -19.05 -0.30
N GLU A 196 27.81 -20.10 0.44
CA GLU A 196 27.92 -20.10 1.90
C GLU A 196 28.77 -18.94 2.47
N PRO A 197 30.02 -18.68 2.01
CA PRO A 197 30.82 -17.57 2.54
C PRO A 197 30.24 -16.19 2.19
N LEU A 198 29.43 -16.10 1.14
CA LEU A 198 28.76 -14.84 0.78
C LEU A 198 27.70 -14.49 1.81
N LEU A 199 27.03 -15.48 2.43
CA LEU A 199 25.93 -15.28 3.39
C LEU A 199 26.35 -14.70 4.74
N ILE A 200 27.60 -14.25 4.91
CA ILE A 200 28.08 -13.64 6.15
C ILE A 200 28.40 -12.16 5.91
N GLY A 201 27.88 -11.31 6.80
CA GLY A 201 28.24 -9.88 6.88
C GLY A 201 27.11 -8.93 6.54
N ASP A 202 27.48 -7.70 6.17
CA ASP A 202 26.53 -6.61 5.96
C ASP A 202 25.96 -6.56 4.55
N TYR A 203 24.65 -6.32 4.50
CA TYR A 203 23.86 -6.24 3.29
C TYR A 203 22.92 -5.06 3.31
N PHE A 204 22.56 -4.58 2.12
CA PHE A 204 21.55 -3.56 1.95
C PHE A 204 20.40 -4.09 1.10
N LEU A 205 19.22 -4.18 1.72
CA LEU A 205 18.01 -4.72 1.14
C LEU A 205 17.02 -3.61 0.76
N GLY A 206 16.22 -3.85 -0.27
CA GLY A 206 15.09 -2.99 -0.61
C GLY A 206 15.44 -1.59 -1.17
N GLY A 207 14.45 -0.70 -1.10
CA GLY A 207 14.48 0.66 -1.61
C GLY A 207 15.04 1.70 -0.63
N SER A 208 15.09 2.97 -1.06
CA SER A 208 15.37 4.15 -0.22
C SER A 208 16.65 4.10 0.63
N ARG A 209 17.70 3.44 0.13
CA ARG A 209 18.99 3.26 0.84
C ARG A 209 19.65 4.57 1.31
N SER A 210 19.54 5.65 0.53
CA SER A 210 20.07 6.98 0.87
C SER A 210 19.28 7.70 1.97
N ALA A 211 18.11 7.18 2.37
CA ALA A 211 17.26 7.72 3.41
C ALA A 211 17.31 6.89 4.71
N GLY A 212 18.37 6.08 4.90
CA GLY A 212 18.57 5.29 6.12
C GLY A 212 17.80 3.97 6.18
N TYR A 213 17.49 3.38 5.02
CA TYR A 213 16.81 2.09 4.92
C TYR A 213 17.73 0.98 4.43
N GLY A 214 17.40 -0.24 4.80
CA GLY A 214 17.87 -1.44 4.11
C GLY A 214 19.07 -2.14 4.75
N TRP A 215 19.83 -1.49 5.64
CA TRP A 215 20.96 -2.14 6.28
C TRP A 215 20.51 -3.33 7.13
N SER A 216 21.03 -4.50 6.80
CA SER A 216 20.73 -5.78 7.42
C SER A 216 22.03 -6.57 7.58
N GLN A 217 22.14 -7.32 8.67
CA GLN A 217 23.28 -8.20 8.91
C GLN A 217 22.85 -9.64 8.70
N ILE A 218 23.60 -10.38 7.88
CA ILE A 218 23.37 -11.80 7.64
C ILE A 218 24.33 -12.65 8.44
N THR A 219 23.78 -13.70 9.05
CA THR A 219 24.49 -14.76 9.76
C THR A 219 24.07 -16.11 9.21
N LEU A 220 25.03 -17.02 9.02
CA LEU A 220 24.75 -18.40 8.63
C LEU A 220 24.24 -19.16 9.86
N VAL A 221 23.12 -19.86 9.71
CA VAL A 221 22.56 -20.77 10.72
C VAL A 221 23.15 -22.15 10.54
N GLY A 222 23.20 -22.63 9.29
CA GLY A 222 23.79 -23.91 8.97
C GLY A 222 23.46 -24.39 7.56
N ARG A 223 23.85 -25.63 7.32
CA ARG A 223 23.65 -26.36 6.07
C ARG A 223 22.99 -27.69 6.35
N ASP A 224 21.99 -28.04 5.54
CA ASP A 224 21.24 -29.29 5.69
C ASP A 224 20.87 -29.89 4.32
N ASP A 225 21.29 -31.13 4.10
CA ASP A 225 21.07 -31.88 2.85
C ASP A 225 19.68 -32.57 2.81
N HIS A 226 18.99 -32.62 3.95
CA HIS A 226 17.67 -33.23 4.15
C HIS A 226 16.62 -32.21 4.60
N TRP A 227 16.91 -30.93 4.40
CA TRP A 227 16.04 -29.84 4.85
C TRP A 227 14.65 -29.93 4.24
N ARG A 228 13.64 -29.76 5.09
CA ARG A 228 12.26 -29.50 4.71
C ARG A 228 11.83 -28.16 5.26
N GLU A 229 11.03 -27.45 4.48
CA GLU A 229 10.52 -26.13 4.89
C GLU A 229 9.47 -26.24 6.02
N VAL A 230 8.89 -27.42 6.18
CA VAL A 230 7.89 -27.74 7.21
C VAL A 230 8.41 -28.80 8.17
N GLU A 231 8.00 -28.70 9.43
CA GLU A 231 8.28 -29.70 10.45
C GLU A 231 7.57 -31.04 10.16
N GLY A 232 8.19 -32.15 10.56
CA GLY A 232 7.60 -33.50 10.48
C GLY A 232 8.10 -34.35 9.31
N GLN A 233 7.54 -35.55 9.19
CA GLN A 233 7.85 -36.50 8.11
C GLN A 233 6.85 -36.37 6.96
N VAL A 234 7.22 -36.86 5.78
CA VAL A 234 6.30 -36.94 4.64
C VAL A 234 5.30 -38.06 4.91
N THR A 235 4.01 -37.77 4.79
CA THR A 235 2.94 -38.73 5.03
C THR A 235 2.10 -38.96 3.77
N LEU A 236 1.71 -40.21 3.56
CA LEU A 236 0.68 -40.57 2.59
C LEU A 236 -0.70 -40.30 3.20
N ALA A 237 -1.62 -39.83 2.37
CA ALA A 237 -3.01 -39.60 2.73
C ALA A 237 -3.89 -39.97 1.53
N SER A 238 -5.18 -40.24 1.79
CA SER A 238 -6.14 -40.57 0.73
C SER A 238 -6.31 -39.43 -0.27
N ASN A 239 -6.31 -38.19 0.25
CA ASN A 239 -6.31 -36.97 -0.56
C ASN A 239 -4.94 -36.31 -0.49
N LEU A 240 -4.54 -35.66 -1.58
CA LEU A 240 -3.34 -34.85 -1.65
C LEU A 240 -3.68 -33.40 -1.29
N SER A 241 -3.26 -32.96 -0.10
CA SER A 241 -3.38 -31.56 0.32
C SER A 241 -2.10 -30.80 -0.01
N ILE A 242 -2.23 -29.65 -0.68
CA ILE A 242 -1.12 -28.80 -1.08
C ILE A 242 -1.34 -27.40 -0.50
N THR A 243 -0.40 -26.94 0.32
CA THR A 243 -0.37 -25.58 0.86
C THR A 243 0.77 -24.80 0.22
N LEU A 244 0.48 -23.62 -0.34
CA LEU A 244 1.51 -22.74 -0.91
C LEU A 244 2.29 -22.02 0.20
N LEU A 245 3.59 -22.30 0.30
CA LEU A 245 4.50 -21.62 1.22
C LEU A 245 5.08 -20.34 0.61
N SER A 246 4.92 -20.12 -0.69
CA SER A 246 5.21 -18.85 -1.35
C SER A 246 4.25 -18.61 -2.50
N HIS A 247 4.21 -17.39 -3.05
CA HIS A 247 3.37 -17.11 -4.21
C HIS A 247 3.73 -18.02 -5.39
N ALA A 248 2.75 -18.48 -6.15
CA ALA A 248 2.99 -19.35 -7.31
C ALA A 248 2.53 -18.67 -8.61
N LEU A 249 3.43 -18.67 -9.60
CA LEU A 249 3.19 -18.16 -10.94
C LEU A 249 2.93 -19.35 -11.86
N VAL A 250 1.66 -19.62 -12.16
CA VAL A 250 1.25 -20.78 -12.95
C VAL A 250 0.59 -20.32 -14.25
N ARG A 251 0.72 -21.13 -15.31
CA ARG A 251 0.11 -20.86 -16.61
C ARG A 251 -1.09 -21.75 -16.86
N ASP A 252 -2.09 -21.16 -17.50
CA ASP A 252 -3.21 -21.88 -18.10
C ASP A 252 -2.78 -22.61 -19.40
N PRO A 253 -3.68 -23.35 -20.07
CA PRO A 253 -3.28 -24.12 -21.26
C PRO A 253 -2.99 -23.24 -22.48
N TYR A 254 -3.38 -21.96 -22.43
CA TYR A 254 -3.11 -20.96 -23.47
C TYR A 254 -1.80 -20.21 -23.21
N GLY A 255 -1.06 -20.58 -22.16
CA GLY A 255 0.20 -19.96 -21.80
C GLY A 255 0.06 -18.62 -21.08
N GLN A 256 -1.13 -18.26 -20.59
CA GLN A 256 -1.33 -17.03 -19.80
C GLN A 256 -1.15 -17.31 -18.31
N PHE A 257 -0.59 -16.35 -17.58
CA PHE A 257 -0.54 -16.45 -16.13
C PHE A 257 -1.95 -16.40 -15.54
N SER A 258 -2.26 -17.34 -14.67
CA SER A 258 -3.61 -17.56 -14.20
C SER A 258 -3.66 -17.82 -12.71
N ILE A 259 -4.78 -17.42 -12.11
CA ILE A 259 -5.15 -17.72 -10.73
C ILE A 259 -6.31 -18.73 -10.67
N ASN A 260 -6.47 -19.56 -11.70
CA ASN A 260 -7.49 -20.61 -11.75
C ASN A 260 -6.93 -21.91 -11.13
N ILE A 261 -7.79 -22.63 -10.40
CA ILE A 261 -7.49 -23.95 -9.83
C ILE A 261 -6.98 -24.95 -10.88
N GLU A 262 -7.49 -24.91 -12.10
CA GLU A 262 -7.06 -25.82 -13.18
C GLU A 262 -5.60 -25.56 -13.60
N ALA A 263 -5.15 -24.30 -13.55
CA ALA A 263 -3.75 -23.96 -13.81
C ALA A 263 -2.83 -24.47 -12.69
N VAL A 264 -3.27 -24.39 -11.43
CA VAL A 264 -2.53 -24.95 -10.28
C VAL A 264 -2.47 -26.47 -10.37
N LYS A 265 -3.59 -27.12 -10.63
CA LYS A 265 -3.70 -28.57 -10.81
C LYS A 265 -2.71 -29.05 -11.88
N ARG A 266 -2.71 -28.45 -13.06
CA ARG A 266 -1.75 -28.82 -14.13
C ARG A 266 -0.30 -28.63 -13.69
N ALA A 267 0.00 -27.54 -12.99
CA ALA A 267 1.35 -27.29 -12.49
C ALA A 267 1.80 -28.39 -11.51
N VAL A 268 0.89 -28.89 -10.67
CA VAL A 268 1.13 -30.03 -9.76
C VAL A 268 1.28 -31.35 -10.53
N GLU A 269 0.36 -31.68 -11.44
CA GLU A 269 0.42 -32.88 -12.28
C GLU A 269 1.72 -32.97 -13.07
N SER A 270 2.15 -31.84 -13.67
CA SER A 270 3.41 -31.78 -14.42
C SER A 270 4.65 -32.12 -13.59
N ARG A 271 4.58 -31.94 -12.26
CA ARG A 271 5.67 -32.24 -11.33
C ARG A 271 5.61 -33.67 -10.79
N LEU A 272 4.41 -34.22 -10.64
CA LEU A 272 4.22 -35.58 -10.16
C LEU A 272 4.47 -36.63 -11.25
N GLY A 273 4.34 -36.25 -12.54
CA GLY A 273 4.72 -37.06 -13.70
C GLY A 273 3.54 -37.41 -14.60
N ALA A 274 3.83 -37.96 -15.78
CA ALA A 274 2.79 -38.32 -16.76
C ALA A 274 1.88 -39.44 -16.22
N GLY A 275 0.56 -39.29 -16.40
CA GLY A 275 -0.44 -40.31 -16.03
C GLY A 275 -1.14 -40.09 -14.68
N THR A 276 -0.75 -39.07 -13.91
CA THR A 276 -1.48 -38.71 -12.68
C THR A 276 -2.55 -37.67 -13.01
N ALA A 277 -3.79 -38.12 -13.19
CA ALA A 277 -4.94 -37.24 -13.35
C ALA A 277 -5.62 -37.07 -11.99
N PHE A 278 -5.78 -35.82 -11.55
CA PHE A 278 -6.44 -35.53 -10.27
C PHE A 278 -7.80 -34.89 -10.47
N THR A 279 -8.63 -34.97 -9.43
CA THR A 279 -9.86 -34.17 -9.35
C THR A 279 -9.74 -33.22 -8.18
N ALA A 280 -9.95 -31.93 -8.42
CA ALA A 280 -9.97 -30.96 -7.36
C ALA A 280 -11.23 -31.16 -6.50
N VAL A 281 -11.06 -31.18 -5.18
CA VAL A 281 -12.17 -31.13 -4.24
C VAL A 281 -12.53 -29.66 -4.05
N GLU A 282 -13.42 -29.12 -4.89
CA GLU A 282 -13.72 -27.69 -4.95
C GLU A 282 -14.12 -27.10 -3.58
N ALA A 283 -14.93 -27.83 -2.80
CA ALA A 283 -15.34 -27.44 -1.45
C ALA A 283 -14.17 -27.26 -0.45
N ARG A 284 -12.99 -27.82 -0.76
CA ARG A 284 -11.78 -27.77 0.07
C ARG A 284 -10.65 -27.00 -0.61
N THR A 285 -11.01 -26.06 -1.49
CA THR A 285 -10.05 -25.14 -2.13
C THR A 285 -10.16 -23.74 -1.55
N PHE A 286 -9.07 -23.25 -0.99
CA PHE A 286 -8.97 -21.94 -0.37
C PHE A 286 -7.87 -21.14 -1.05
N MET A 287 -8.25 -20.31 -2.02
CA MET A 287 -7.32 -19.64 -2.91
C MET A 287 -7.41 -18.12 -2.78
N ARG A 288 -6.26 -17.44 -2.86
CA ARG A 288 -6.19 -15.98 -2.96
C ARG A 288 -5.40 -15.58 -4.19
N GLY A 289 -5.86 -14.58 -4.94
CA GLY A 289 -5.07 -13.96 -6.01
C GLY A 289 -4.18 -12.83 -5.48
N THR A 290 -3.05 -12.61 -6.14
CA THR A 290 -2.21 -11.42 -5.98
C THR A 290 -1.56 -11.03 -7.31
N VAL A 291 -0.88 -9.89 -7.35
CA VAL A 291 -0.11 -9.44 -8.51
C VAL A 291 1.35 -9.30 -8.09
N ILE A 292 2.23 -9.98 -8.82
CA ILE A 292 3.68 -9.91 -8.63
C ILE A 292 4.28 -9.05 -9.73
N GLY A 293 5.06 -8.05 -9.33
CA GLY A 293 5.91 -7.29 -10.23
C GLY A 293 7.23 -6.98 -9.56
N GLY A 294 7.74 -5.78 -9.78
CA GLY A 294 8.97 -5.31 -9.20
C GLY A 294 9.71 -4.38 -10.14
N PHE A 295 11.00 -4.19 -9.90
CA PHE A 295 11.82 -3.27 -10.67
C PHE A 295 13.18 -3.91 -10.96
N ASN A 296 13.58 -3.93 -12.23
CA ASN A 296 14.91 -4.36 -12.62
C ASN A 296 15.85 -3.15 -12.59
N ARG A 297 16.75 -3.11 -11.60
CA ARG A 297 17.70 -2.00 -11.43
C ARG A 297 18.74 -1.91 -12.54
N THR A 298 19.10 -3.02 -13.17
CA THR A 298 20.08 -3.04 -14.27
C THR A 298 19.48 -2.41 -15.52
N TRP A 299 18.19 -2.65 -15.78
CA TRP A 299 17.48 -2.06 -16.93
C TRP A 299 16.92 -0.67 -16.63
N GLY A 300 16.73 -0.33 -15.35
CA GLY A 300 16.04 0.90 -14.96
C GLY A 300 14.55 0.89 -15.28
N LEU A 301 13.94 -0.31 -15.37
CA LEU A 301 12.55 -0.49 -15.81
C LEU A 301 11.76 -1.39 -14.85
N PRO A 302 10.43 -1.18 -14.73
CA PRO A 302 9.56 -2.08 -14.00
C PRO A 302 9.51 -3.47 -14.66
N LEU A 303 9.39 -4.50 -13.84
CA LEU A 303 9.12 -5.85 -14.31
C LEU A 303 7.63 -5.98 -14.70
N PRO A 304 7.30 -6.85 -15.69
CA PRO A 304 5.92 -7.14 -16.03
C PRO A 304 5.11 -7.57 -14.80
N GLN A 305 3.95 -6.92 -14.61
CA GLN A 305 3.02 -7.27 -13.54
C GLN A 305 2.26 -8.53 -13.93
N THR A 306 2.30 -9.52 -13.05
CA THR A 306 1.86 -10.88 -13.35
C THR A 306 0.89 -11.38 -12.28
N PRO A 307 -0.31 -11.87 -12.66
CA PRO A 307 -1.20 -12.57 -11.74
C PRO A 307 -0.51 -13.79 -11.12
N ALA A 308 -0.64 -13.96 -9.80
CA ALA A 308 -0.07 -15.09 -9.08
C ALA A 308 -1.05 -15.60 -8.02
N VAL A 309 -0.92 -16.88 -7.70
CA VAL A 309 -1.64 -17.50 -6.60
C VAL A 309 -0.93 -17.13 -5.29
N GLY A 310 -1.69 -16.65 -4.33
CA GLY A 310 -1.28 -16.19 -3.01
C GLY A 310 -0.67 -17.31 -2.17
N MET A 311 0.44 -17.04 -1.48
CA MET A 311 0.91 -17.94 -0.42
C MET A 311 -0.16 -18.08 0.66
N GLY A 312 -0.15 -19.21 1.35
CA GLY A 312 -1.23 -19.63 2.25
C GLY A 312 -2.42 -20.25 1.52
N SER A 313 -2.51 -20.19 0.18
CA SER A 313 -3.57 -20.90 -0.54
C SER A 313 -3.45 -22.42 -0.34
N VAL A 314 -4.58 -23.09 -0.14
CA VAL A 314 -4.67 -24.54 0.12
C VAL A 314 -5.55 -25.20 -0.94
N PHE A 315 -5.08 -26.32 -1.47
CA PHE A 315 -5.78 -27.11 -2.48
C PHE A 315 -5.83 -28.56 -2.04
N VAL A 316 -7.01 -29.17 -2.11
CA VAL A 316 -7.18 -30.61 -1.84
C VAL A 316 -7.56 -31.31 -3.13
N PHE A 317 -6.78 -32.30 -3.51
CA PHE A 317 -6.99 -33.12 -4.69
C PHE A 317 -7.29 -34.56 -4.29
N ASP A 318 -8.25 -35.18 -4.96
CA ASP A 318 -8.35 -36.63 -5.01
C ASP A 318 -7.27 -37.16 -5.96
N ALA A 319 -6.29 -37.84 -5.38
CA ALA A 319 -5.02 -38.18 -6.02
C ALA A 319 -4.51 -39.55 -5.53
N PRO A 320 -5.22 -40.64 -5.86
CA PRO A 320 -4.80 -41.98 -5.45
C PRO A 320 -3.47 -42.34 -6.12
N GLY A 321 -2.60 -43.03 -5.38
CA GLY A 321 -1.37 -43.61 -5.93
C GLY A 321 -0.16 -42.67 -6.01
N VAL A 322 -0.22 -41.48 -5.40
CA VAL A 322 0.98 -40.62 -5.25
C VAL A 322 1.95 -41.25 -4.23
N SER A 323 3.21 -41.43 -4.62
CA SER A 323 4.25 -42.00 -3.77
C SER A 323 4.95 -40.96 -2.88
N ILE A 324 5.60 -41.41 -1.81
CA ILE A 324 6.40 -40.54 -0.92
C ILE A 324 7.50 -39.81 -1.70
N ASP A 325 8.13 -40.47 -2.67
CA ASP A 325 9.21 -39.86 -3.46
C ASP A 325 8.70 -38.78 -4.40
N GLN A 326 7.50 -38.97 -4.98
CA GLN A 326 6.83 -37.92 -5.75
C GLN A 326 6.49 -36.70 -4.87
N ILE A 327 6.04 -36.92 -3.63
CA ILE A 327 5.78 -35.84 -2.68
C ILE A 327 7.07 -35.09 -2.33
N LYS A 328 8.15 -35.80 -2.01
CA LYS A 328 9.46 -35.20 -1.72
C LYS A 328 9.98 -34.41 -2.91
N ALA A 329 9.83 -34.93 -4.13
CA ALA A 329 10.21 -34.24 -5.35
C ALA A 329 9.40 -32.96 -5.55
N LEU A 330 8.08 -33.01 -5.30
CA LEU A 330 7.18 -31.86 -5.41
C LEU A 330 7.54 -30.76 -4.41
N GLU A 331 7.77 -31.10 -3.13
CA GLU A 331 8.21 -30.13 -2.11
C GLU A 331 9.60 -29.54 -2.42
N SER A 332 10.52 -30.37 -2.91
CA SER A 332 11.88 -29.95 -3.28
C SER A 332 11.89 -28.99 -4.47
N LEU A 333 11.16 -29.33 -5.53
CA LEU A 333 11.15 -28.58 -6.79
C LEU A 333 10.20 -27.38 -6.78
N GLY A 334 9.05 -27.50 -6.12
CA GLY A 334 7.95 -26.54 -6.20
C GLY A 334 7.24 -26.55 -7.56
N ILE A 335 6.25 -25.67 -7.70
CA ILE A 335 5.39 -25.55 -8.89
C ILE A 335 5.58 -24.20 -9.61
N GLY A 336 5.17 -24.13 -10.87
CA GLY A 336 5.15 -22.87 -11.62
C GLY A 336 6.53 -22.32 -12.00
N GLU A 337 6.57 -21.01 -12.27
CA GLU A 337 7.71 -20.27 -12.83
C GLU A 337 8.41 -19.37 -11.81
N ARG A 338 9.57 -18.82 -12.22
CA ARG A 338 10.44 -17.91 -11.42
C ARG A 338 10.89 -18.50 -10.08
N ARG A 339 11.08 -19.82 -10.03
CA ARG A 339 11.52 -20.55 -8.82
C ARG A 339 12.89 -20.12 -8.29
N ALA A 340 13.77 -19.64 -9.16
CA ALA A 340 15.05 -19.03 -8.74
C ALA A 340 14.86 -17.86 -7.76
N GLU A 341 13.70 -17.20 -7.80
CA GLU A 341 13.35 -16.07 -6.93
C GLU A 341 12.51 -16.47 -5.70
N GLY A 342 12.34 -17.78 -5.48
CA GLY A 342 11.62 -18.31 -4.31
C GLY A 342 10.13 -18.49 -4.50
N PHE A 343 9.60 -18.30 -5.71
CA PHE A 343 8.20 -18.58 -6.04
C PHE A 343 7.91 -20.08 -6.14
N GLY A 344 6.65 -20.45 -5.87
CA GLY A 344 6.12 -21.79 -6.10
C GLY A 344 6.47 -22.82 -5.03
N ARG A 345 6.82 -22.41 -3.80
CA ARG A 345 7.10 -23.32 -2.69
C ARG A 345 5.81 -23.94 -2.17
N VAL A 346 5.86 -25.24 -1.86
CA VAL A 346 4.70 -26.01 -1.44
C VAL A 346 5.04 -26.92 -0.27
N ALA A 347 4.05 -27.13 0.60
CA ALA A 347 4.02 -28.20 1.58
C ALA A 347 2.91 -29.18 1.21
N VAL A 348 3.17 -30.47 1.36
CA VAL A 348 2.23 -31.53 0.97
C VAL A 348 1.82 -32.33 2.20
N ASN A 349 0.52 -32.55 2.38
CA ASN A 349 -0.07 -33.29 3.50
C ASN A 349 0.42 -32.82 4.88
N TRP A 350 0.75 -31.52 4.99
CA TRP A 350 1.42 -30.96 6.16
C TRP A 350 0.49 -30.75 7.36
N LEU A 351 -0.65 -30.10 7.15
CA LEU A 351 -1.63 -29.77 8.19
C LEU A 351 -2.80 -30.74 8.08
N ASN A 352 -2.79 -31.76 8.92
CA ASN A 352 -3.76 -32.86 8.91
C ASN A 352 -4.70 -32.87 10.13
N GLN A 353 -4.55 -31.90 11.03
CA GLN A 353 -5.39 -31.73 12.20
C GLN A 353 -6.48 -30.70 11.91
N ALA A 354 -7.72 -31.03 12.26
CA ALA A 354 -8.89 -30.18 11.99
C ALA A 354 -8.98 -28.97 12.93
N ILE A 355 -8.45 -29.09 14.14
CA ILE A 355 -8.62 -28.11 15.21
C ILE A 355 -7.28 -27.84 15.88
N TYR A 356 -6.86 -26.58 15.94
CA TYR A 356 -5.63 -26.13 16.60
C TYR A 356 -5.96 -25.20 17.77
N THR A 357 -5.18 -25.31 18.84
CA THR A 357 -5.25 -24.38 19.97
C THR A 357 -4.35 -23.17 19.70
N LEU A 358 -4.91 -21.97 19.79
CA LEU A 358 -4.21 -20.69 19.67
C LEU A 358 -3.64 -20.27 21.01
N GLN A 359 -2.33 -19.96 21.02
CA GLN A 359 -1.67 -19.42 22.20
C GLN A 359 -2.19 -18.00 22.51
N GLN A 360 -2.50 -17.73 23.79
CA GLN A 360 -3.10 -16.47 24.26
C GLN A 360 -2.26 -15.21 24.02
N GLU A 361 -0.97 -15.35 23.77
CA GLU A 361 -0.08 -14.22 23.62
C GLU A 361 -0.02 -13.75 22.17
N LYS A 362 -0.66 -12.60 21.91
CA LYS A 362 -0.13 -11.66 20.92
C LYS A 362 1.25 -11.25 21.38
N THR A 363 2.28 -11.98 20.97
CA THR A 363 3.65 -11.52 21.10
C THR A 363 3.81 -10.34 20.15
N THR A 364 3.44 -9.18 20.66
CA THR A 364 4.29 -8.02 20.53
C THR A 364 5.60 -8.40 21.23
N THR A 365 6.48 -9.11 20.53
CA THR A 365 7.93 -9.10 20.86
C THR A 365 8.21 -7.63 21.11
N PRO A 366 8.66 -7.24 22.31
CA PRO A 366 8.46 -5.91 22.86
C PRO A 366 8.65 -4.99 21.69
N SER A 367 7.55 -4.36 21.26
CA SER A 367 7.70 -3.16 20.44
C SER A 367 8.85 -2.51 21.14
N ALA A 368 9.99 -2.34 20.44
CA ALA A 368 10.90 -1.28 20.82
C ALA A 368 9.90 -0.21 21.16
N GLN A 369 9.84 0.12 22.44
CA GLN A 369 9.15 1.31 22.79
C GLN A 369 9.91 2.26 21.86
N ALA A 370 9.27 2.61 20.74
CA ALA A 370 8.74 3.92 20.73
C ALA A 370 8.38 4.18 22.21
N GLU A 371 9.34 4.69 22.99
CA GLU A 371 9.62 6.11 22.91
C GLU A 371 8.80 6.69 21.74
N ARG A 372 7.45 6.59 21.86
CA ARG A 372 6.57 7.71 21.74
C ARG A 372 7.46 8.75 22.36
N PRO A 373 8.03 9.65 21.56
CA PRO A 373 8.70 10.77 22.15
C PRO A 373 7.68 11.24 23.19
N GLU A 374 7.98 11.08 24.47
CA GLU A 374 7.02 11.44 25.54
C GLU A 374 6.74 12.94 25.48
N ALA A 375 7.44 13.66 24.63
CA ALA A 375 6.96 14.88 24.03
C ALA A 375 6.39 14.60 22.63
N LEU A 376 5.07 14.54 22.47
CA LEU A 376 4.42 15.12 21.28
C LEU A 376 2.92 15.25 21.55
N MET A 377 2.59 16.46 21.97
CA MET A 377 1.25 17.03 22.07
C MET A 377 0.39 16.52 23.23
N THR A 378 0.22 17.37 24.25
CA THR A 378 -0.87 17.25 25.22
C THR A 378 -2.19 16.97 24.49
N LEU A 379 -3.17 16.33 25.15
CA LEU A 379 -4.53 16.16 24.61
C LEU A 379 -5.08 17.47 24.03
N SER A 380 -4.67 18.63 24.57
CA SER A 380 -5.02 19.95 24.02
C SER A 380 -4.36 20.27 22.67
N GLU A 381 -3.09 19.93 22.47
CA GLU A 381 -2.37 20.15 21.20
C GLU A 381 -2.85 19.18 20.11
N SER A 382 -3.15 17.91 20.46
CA SER A 382 -3.76 16.94 19.54
C SER A 382 -5.17 17.37 19.12
N ASN A 383 -5.98 17.87 20.05
CA ASN A 383 -7.29 18.45 19.75
C ASN A 383 -7.19 19.72 18.91
N ALA A 384 -6.15 20.55 19.12
CA ALA A 384 -5.93 21.74 18.31
C ALA A 384 -5.61 21.38 16.86
N VAL A 385 -4.75 20.37 16.62
CA VAL A 385 -4.45 19.87 15.27
C VAL A 385 -5.69 19.24 14.62
N ALA A 386 -6.45 18.42 15.36
CA ALA A 386 -7.70 17.84 14.86
C ALA A 386 -8.75 18.92 14.52
N ALA A 387 -8.89 19.96 15.35
CA ALA A 387 -9.76 21.09 15.08
C ALA A 387 -9.31 21.90 13.85
N GLN A 388 -8.00 22.09 13.66
CA GLN A 388 -7.46 22.71 12.45
C GLN A 388 -7.72 21.87 11.19
N MET A 389 -7.58 20.54 11.29
CA MET A 389 -7.88 19.62 10.18
C MET A 389 -9.36 19.66 9.82
N LEU A 390 -10.24 19.63 10.82
CA LEU A 390 -11.69 19.73 10.62
C LEU A 390 -12.06 21.07 9.96
N ASN A 391 -11.52 22.19 10.45
CA ASN A 391 -11.75 23.51 9.87
C ASN A 391 -11.29 23.57 8.41
N ARG A 392 -10.14 22.99 8.07
CA ARG A 392 -9.67 22.90 6.67
C ARG A 392 -10.60 22.08 5.78
N LEU A 393 -11.10 20.94 6.27
CA LEU A 393 -12.04 20.10 5.51
C LEU A 393 -13.35 20.85 5.25
N VAL A 394 -13.93 21.44 6.30
CA VAL A 394 -15.16 22.26 6.18
C VAL A 394 -14.96 23.40 5.19
N ARG A 395 -13.87 24.17 5.30
CA ARG A 395 -13.59 25.30 4.39
C ARG A 395 -13.39 24.85 2.94
N ARG A 396 -12.76 23.71 2.71
CA ARG A 396 -12.58 23.14 1.37
C ARG A 396 -13.92 22.79 0.74
N ASP A 397 -14.80 22.15 1.50
CA ASP A 397 -16.13 21.76 1.02
C ASP A 397 -16.98 23.01 0.73
N LEU A 398 -16.91 24.03 1.59
CA LEU A 398 -17.57 25.32 1.37
C LEU A 398 -17.04 26.07 0.14
N ASP A 399 -15.73 26.09 -0.08
CA ASP A 399 -15.14 26.68 -1.29
C ASP A 399 -15.66 25.97 -2.56
N GLY A 400 -15.81 24.64 -2.50
CA GLY A 400 -16.45 23.85 -3.57
C GLY A 400 -17.90 24.28 -3.82
N MET A 401 -18.69 24.47 -2.75
CA MET A 401 -20.07 24.95 -2.84
C MET A 401 -20.16 26.36 -3.42
N VAL A 402 -19.24 27.28 -3.08
CA VAL A 402 -19.19 28.63 -3.67
C VAL A 402 -19.00 28.55 -5.18
N ILE A 403 -18.04 27.73 -5.63
CA ILE A 403 -17.77 27.55 -7.06
C ILE A 403 -19.00 27.00 -7.77
N GLU A 404 -19.63 25.97 -7.19
CA GLU A 404 -20.83 25.36 -7.76
C GLU A 404 -21.99 26.35 -7.85
N GLN A 405 -22.27 27.11 -6.79
CA GLN A 405 -23.35 28.10 -6.77
C GLN A 405 -23.07 29.27 -7.72
N ALA A 406 -21.84 29.80 -7.72
CA ALA A 406 -21.43 30.87 -8.64
C ALA A 406 -21.52 30.41 -10.10
N SER A 407 -21.35 29.11 -10.38
CA SER A 407 -21.52 28.53 -11.72
C SER A 407 -22.97 28.59 -12.24
N LYS A 408 -23.95 28.61 -11.32
CA LYS A 408 -25.38 28.67 -11.63
C LYS A 408 -25.90 30.11 -11.78
N ILE A 409 -25.13 31.10 -11.34
CA ILE A 409 -25.51 32.52 -11.36
C ILE A 409 -24.88 33.21 -12.57
N VAL A 410 -25.72 33.87 -13.38
CA VAL A 410 -25.30 34.62 -14.58
C VAL A 410 -25.70 36.08 -14.43
N VAL A 411 -24.73 36.99 -14.62
CA VAL A 411 -24.95 38.43 -14.67
C VAL A 411 -25.13 38.85 -16.13
N ASN A 412 -26.35 39.24 -16.49
CA ASN A 412 -26.66 39.79 -17.80
C ASN A 412 -26.33 41.28 -17.85
N ASN A 413 -25.77 41.75 -18.97
CA ASN A 413 -25.30 43.13 -19.17
C ASN A 413 -24.42 43.64 -18.02
N PRO A 414 -23.33 42.92 -17.68
CA PRO A 414 -22.51 43.30 -16.54
C PRO A 414 -21.88 44.70 -16.72
N PRO A 415 -21.67 45.45 -15.63
CA PRO A 415 -20.89 46.69 -15.65
C PRO A 415 -19.47 46.44 -16.15
N SER A 416 -18.77 47.52 -16.52
CA SER A 416 -17.37 47.41 -16.98
C SER A 416 -16.47 46.67 -15.99
N ALA A 417 -15.46 45.95 -16.52
CA ALA A 417 -14.54 45.15 -15.72
C ALA A 417 -13.82 45.95 -14.63
N SER A 418 -13.57 47.25 -14.87
CA SER A 418 -12.97 48.17 -13.88
C SER A 418 -13.90 48.44 -12.70
N GLN A 419 -15.20 48.61 -12.93
CA GLN A 419 -16.19 48.83 -11.86
C GLN A 419 -16.40 47.56 -11.03
N LEU A 420 -16.45 46.39 -11.68
CA LEU A 420 -16.51 45.11 -10.98
C LEU A 420 -15.24 44.87 -10.16
N SER A 421 -14.06 45.17 -10.70
CA SER A 421 -12.78 45.02 -9.98
C SER A 421 -12.68 45.91 -8.74
N ARG A 422 -13.24 47.13 -8.78
CA ARG A 422 -13.33 48.01 -7.60
C ARG A 422 -14.20 47.40 -6.49
N LEU A 423 -15.33 46.82 -6.86
CA LEU A 423 -16.22 46.16 -5.91
C LEU A 423 -15.57 44.92 -5.30
N ARG A 424 -14.88 44.11 -6.12
CA ARG A 424 -14.09 42.96 -5.66
C ARG A 424 -12.96 43.36 -4.73
N SER A 425 -12.27 44.46 -5.00
CA SER A 425 -11.23 45.00 -4.11
C SER A 425 -11.80 45.38 -2.74
N ARG A 426 -13.03 45.90 -2.70
CA ARG A 426 -13.75 46.19 -1.46
C ARG A 426 -14.10 44.91 -0.70
N ILE A 427 -14.62 43.90 -1.40
CA ILE A 427 -14.93 42.59 -0.81
C ILE A 427 -13.66 41.92 -0.27
N ALA A 428 -12.53 42.01 -0.99
CA ALA A 428 -11.25 41.50 -0.54
C ALA A 428 -10.75 42.21 0.74
N ASP A 429 -10.89 43.53 0.85
CA ASP A 429 -10.59 44.27 2.09
C ASP A 429 -11.49 43.83 3.25
N MET A 430 -12.78 43.61 3.01
CA MET A 430 -13.72 43.13 4.02
C MET A 430 -13.40 41.70 4.49
N LEU A 431 -13.06 40.80 3.56
CA LEU A 431 -12.62 39.44 3.87
C LEU A 431 -11.29 39.44 4.63
N PHE A 432 -10.36 40.32 4.27
CA PHE A 432 -9.08 40.46 4.98
C PHE A 432 -9.26 40.98 6.42
N ARG A 433 -10.24 41.85 6.65
CA ARG A 433 -10.58 42.41 7.96
C ARG A 433 -11.51 41.53 8.80
N ASN A 434 -11.96 40.39 8.28
CA ASN A 434 -12.97 39.52 8.89
C ASN A 434 -14.23 40.31 9.30
N GLU A 435 -14.71 41.20 8.44
CA GLU A 435 -15.92 41.97 8.74
C GLU A 435 -17.15 41.05 8.81
N THR A 436 -17.99 41.25 9.82
CA THR A 436 -19.24 40.48 10.05
C THR A 436 -20.49 41.23 9.57
N SER A 437 -20.34 42.37 8.89
CA SER A 437 -21.45 43.21 8.44
C SER A 437 -21.29 43.68 7.01
N GLY A 438 -22.40 43.65 6.24
CA GLY A 438 -22.44 44.11 4.86
C GLY A 438 -22.44 45.63 4.66
N ARG A 439 -22.45 46.43 5.74
CA ARG A 439 -22.63 47.90 5.66
C ARG A 439 -21.67 48.57 4.68
N ARG A 440 -20.36 48.29 4.76
CA ARG A 440 -19.36 48.93 3.88
C ARG A 440 -19.57 48.59 2.40
N LEU A 441 -20.08 47.38 2.10
CA LEU A 441 -20.42 47.00 0.74
C LEU A 441 -21.69 47.70 0.28
N THR A 442 -22.69 47.82 1.16
CA THR A 442 -23.92 48.59 0.91
C THR A 442 -23.64 50.07 0.66
N ASP A 443 -22.81 50.72 1.50
CA ASP A 443 -22.40 52.12 1.32
C ASP A 443 -21.65 52.32 0.00
N SER A 444 -20.82 51.33 -0.38
CA SER A 444 -20.10 51.36 -1.66
C SER A 444 -21.07 51.27 -2.84
N LEU A 445 -22.11 50.45 -2.75
CA LEU A 445 -23.16 50.38 -3.76
C LEU A 445 -23.95 51.69 -3.86
N GLU A 446 -24.23 52.34 -2.73
CA GLU A 446 -24.93 53.64 -2.69
C GLU A 446 -24.08 54.75 -3.33
N SER A 447 -22.79 54.81 -3.02
CA SER A 447 -21.85 55.74 -3.67
C SER A 447 -21.69 55.52 -5.19
N ILE A 448 -21.93 54.29 -5.66
CA ILE A 448 -21.95 53.96 -7.10
C ILE A 448 -23.24 54.47 -7.74
N GLN A 449 -24.38 54.41 -7.03
CA GLN A 449 -25.68 54.88 -7.50
C GLN A 449 -25.76 56.42 -7.59
N GLU A 450 -24.95 57.15 -6.83
CA GLU A 450 -24.84 58.62 -6.95
C GLU A 450 -24.18 59.08 -8.27
N ARG A 451 -23.45 58.20 -8.96
CA ARG A 451 -22.70 58.52 -10.18
C ARG A 451 -23.49 58.13 -11.43
N LYS A 452 -24.07 59.11 -12.14
CA LYS A 452 -24.95 58.94 -13.32
C LYS A 452 -24.54 57.80 -14.28
N THR A 453 -23.26 57.73 -14.68
CA THR A 453 -22.77 56.71 -15.64
C THR A 453 -22.67 55.33 -15.01
N ALA A 454 -22.19 55.23 -13.78
CA ALA A 454 -22.03 53.94 -13.08
C ALA A 454 -23.40 53.40 -12.64
N ALA A 455 -24.28 54.26 -12.11
CA ALA A 455 -25.67 53.93 -11.79
C ALA A 455 -26.38 53.26 -12.97
N ARG A 456 -26.34 53.87 -14.17
CA ARG A 456 -26.91 53.29 -15.40
C ARG A 456 -26.34 51.92 -15.77
N GLN A 457 -25.06 51.66 -15.52
CA GLN A 457 -24.44 50.36 -15.80
C GLN A 457 -24.92 49.28 -14.82
N PHE A 458 -24.95 49.60 -13.52
CA PHE A 458 -25.42 48.70 -12.47
C PHE A 458 -26.94 48.47 -12.53
N ASP A 459 -27.72 49.48 -12.93
CA ASP A 459 -29.17 49.38 -13.14
C ASP A 459 -29.56 48.62 -14.39
N ARG A 460 -28.65 48.42 -15.35
CA ARG A 460 -28.87 47.54 -16.52
C ARG A 460 -28.42 46.11 -16.26
N ALA A 461 -27.49 45.92 -15.34
CA ALA A 461 -27.00 44.61 -14.94
C ALA A 461 -28.09 43.84 -14.18
N ARG A 462 -28.35 42.59 -14.57
CA ARG A 462 -29.43 41.76 -14.00
C ARG A 462 -28.92 40.38 -13.61
N VAL A 463 -29.40 39.88 -12.47
CA VAL A 463 -29.26 38.49 -12.03
C VAL A 463 -30.67 37.93 -11.85
N GLY A 464 -31.12 37.11 -12.81
CA GLY A 464 -32.53 36.74 -12.91
C GLY A 464 -33.42 37.97 -13.08
N THR A 465 -34.41 38.16 -12.20
CA THR A 465 -35.34 39.30 -12.21
C THR A 465 -34.83 40.53 -11.44
N LYS A 466 -33.76 40.39 -10.64
CA LYS A 466 -33.23 41.48 -9.80
C LYS A 466 -32.10 42.23 -10.51
N SER A 467 -31.98 43.53 -10.26
CA SER A 467 -30.76 44.25 -10.61
C SER A 467 -29.55 43.68 -9.87
N LEU A 468 -28.34 43.90 -10.39
CA LEU A 468 -27.12 43.44 -9.72
C LEU A 468 -27.00 44.03 -8.31
N VAL A 469 -27.40 45.30 -8.13
CA VAL A 469 -27.39 45.97 -6.81
C VAL A 469 -28.39 45.32 -5.85
N GLU A 470 -29.62 45.09 -6.29
CA GLU A 470 -30.65 44.44 -5.47
C GLU A 470 -30.28 42.99 -5.16
N TRP A 471 -29.64 42.28 -6.10
CA TRP A 471 -29.15 40.93 -5.88
C TRP A 471 -28.06 40.91 -4.82
N ILE A 472 -27.09 41.84 -4.87
CA ILE A 472 -26.04 41.93 -3.83
C ILE A 472 -26.65 42.29 -2.48
N LYS A 473 -27.49 43.33 -2.41
CA LYS A 473 -28.15 43.74 -1.16
C LYS A 473 -28.98 42.59 -0.57
N TYR A 474 -29.77 41.90 -1.39
CA TYR A 474 -30.54 40.72 -0.98
C TYR A 474 -29.66 39.56 -0.51
N THR A 475 -28.53 39.33 -1.19
CA THR A 475 -27.59 38.25 -0.84
C THR A 475 -26.91 38.53 0.49
N LEU A 476 -26.64 39.80 0.83
CA LEU A 476 -26.09 40.23 2.11
C LEU A 476 -27.12 40.22 3.26
N THR A 477 -28.39 40.50 2.99
CA THR A 477 -29.44 40.59 4.03
C THR A 477 -30.20 39.29 4.25
N ASN A 478 -30.12 38.34 3.32
CA ASN A 478 -30.75 37.04 3.50
C ASN A 478 -29.92 36.19 4.47
N THR A 479 -30.33 36.17 5.74
CA THR A 479 -29.71 35.44 6.84
C THR A 479 -29.95 33.93 6.83
N GLN A 480 -30.60 33.39 5.79
CA GLN A 480 -30.72 31.94 5.56
C GLN A 480 -29.42 31.34 5.01
N TRP A 481 -28.28 31.71 5.59
CA TRP A 481 -26.99 31.10 5.24
C TRP A 481 -26.97 29.60 5.61
N GLU A 482 -27.77 29.18 6.59
CA GLU A 482 -27.97 27.77 6.96
C GLU A 482 -28.49 26.92 5.80
N THR A 483 -29.47 27.45 5.06
CA THR A 483 -30.04 26.78 3.88
C THR A 483 -29.05 26.74 2.71
N ARG A 484 -28.11 27.69 2.66
CA ARG A 484 -27.15 27.84 1.56
C ARG A 484 -25.84 27.08 1.78
N TRP A 485 -25.37 27.00 3.03
CA TRP A 485 -24.04 26.51 3.42
C TRP A 485 -24.07 25.42 4.51
N GLY A 486 -25.25 25.08 5.04
CA GLY A 486 -25.39 24.16 6.18
C GLY A 486 -25.30 24.88 7.54
N ALA A 487 -25.45 24.13 8.63
CA ALA A 487 -25.40 24.64 10.01
C ALA A 487 -23.98 25.09 10.41
N LEU A 488 -23.59 26.28 9.97
CA LEU A 488 -22.35 26.99 10.30
C LEU A 488 -22.57 28.01 11.44
N ASN A 489 -21.52 28.74 11.82
CA ASN A 489 -21.69 29.95 12.63
C ASN A 489 -21.90 31.17 11.71
N GLU A 490 -22.44 32.25 12.27
CA GLU A 490 -22.81 33.47 11.53
C GLU A 490 -21.61 34.13 10.83
N GLU A 491 -20.43 34.09 11.43
CA GLU A 491 -19.19 34.65 10.89
C GLU A 491 -18.75 33.94 9.60
N ILE A 492 -18.67 32.59 9.62
CA ILE A 492 -18.33 31.80 8.44
C ILE A 492 -19.44 31.92 7.39
N GLY A 493 -20.71 31.91 7.81
CA GLY A 493 -21.84 32.10 6.90
C GLY A 493 -21.77 33.42 6.12
N PHE A 494 -21.39 34.51 6.80
CA PHE A 494 -21.18 35.81 6.18
C PHE A 494 -19.93 35.86 5.29
N GLU A 495 -18.81 35.31 5.76
CA GLU A 495 -17.56 35.18 4.97
C GLU A 495 -17.83 34.51 3.61
N TYR A 496 -18.52 33.37 3.62
CA TYR A 496 -18.81 32.59 2.41
C TYR A 496 -19.89 33.24 1.53
N THR A 497 -20.73 34.08 2.11
CA THR A 497 -21.66 34.93 1.35
C THR A 497 -20.91 36.03 0.58
N LEU A 498 -19.90 36.66 1.20
CA LEU A 498 -19.00 37.60 0.50
C LEU A 498 -18.18 36.89 -0.59
N ARG A 499 -17.66 35.69 -0.32
CA ARG A 499 -16.94 34.88 -1.32
C ARG A 499 -17.82 34.51 -2.51
N LEU A 500 -19.09 34.19 -2.29
CA LEU A 500 -20.06 33.95 -3.37
C LEU A 500 -20.25 35.19 -4.26
N ILE A 501 -20.43 36.36 -3.64
CA ILE A 501 -20.55 37.61 -4.39
C ILE A 501 -19.26 37.87 -5.19
N ASP A 502 -18.08 37.72 -4.60
CA ASP A 502 -16.81 37.89 -5.31
C ASP A 502 -16.67 36.92 -6.49
N ALA A 503 -17.00 35.64 -6.30
CA ALA A 503 -16.93 34.62 -7.34
C ALA A 503 -17.83 34.93 -8.54
N VAL A 504 -19.06 35.41 -8.29
CA VAL A 504 -19.99 35.84 -9.35
C VAL A 504 -19.45 37.05 -10.12
N LEU A 505 -18.88 38.03 -9.43
CA LEU A 505 -18.26 39.21 -10.06
C LEU A 505 -17.01 38.83 -10.86
N ALA A 506 -16.15 37.95 -10.32
CA ALA A 506 -14.94 37.45 -10.96
C ALA A 506 -15.26 36.73 -12.26
N ARG A 507 -16.27 35.87 -12.26
CA ARG A 507 -16.75 35.17 -13.45
C ARG A 507 -17.30 36.14 -14.50
N SER A 508 -18.02 37.17 -14.07
CA SER A 508 -18.54 38.20 -14.96
C SER A 508 -17.42 38.97 -15.67
N ILE A 509 -16.34 39.31 -14.96
CA ILE A 509 -15.13 39.92 -15.55
C ILE A 509 -14.49 38.99 -16.57
N LYS A 510 -14.30 37.70 -16.22
CA LYS A 510 -13.71 36.72 -17.13
C LYS A 510 -14.52 36.55 -18.42
N ASN A 511 -15.84 36.58 -18.32
CA ASN A 511 -16.74 36.48 -19.48
C ASN A 511 -16.68 37.74 -20.36
N LEU A 512 -16.55 38.94 -19.77
CA LEU A 512 -16.35 40.19 -20.52
C LEU A 512 -15.03 40.15 -21.31
N GLN A 513 -13.94 39.77 -20.65
CA GLN A 513 -12.62 39.66 -21.28
C GLN A 513 -12.59 38.61 -22.40
N LYS A 514 -13.32 37.50 -22.24
CA LYS A 514 -13.46 36.49 -23.29
C LYS A 514 -14.18 37.04 -24.53
N LYS A 515 -15.29 37.77 -24.34
CA LYS A 515 -16.02 38.42 -25.44
C LYS A 515 -15.20 39.50 -26.16
N GLU A 516 -14.39 40.27 -25.42
CA GLU A 516 -13.47 41.27 -26.02
C GLU A 516 -12.38 40.61 -26.87
N ARG A 517 -11.84 39.46 -26.45
CA ARG A 517 -10.85 38.70 -27.23
C ARG A 517 -11.46 38.09 -28.49
N GLU A 518 -12.62 37.45 -28.38
CA GLU A 518 -13.34 36.85 -29.51
C GLU A 518 -13.85 37.91 -30.52
N GLY A 519 -14.11 39.14 -30.05
CA GLY A 519 -14.46 40.27 -30.91
C GLY A 519 -13.27 40.87 -31.67
N ASN A 520 -12.07 40.85 -31.08
CA ASN A 520 -10.84 41.33 -31.72
C ASN A 520 -10.20 40.32 -32.68
N GLU A 521 -10.56 39.03 -32.62
CA GLU A 521 -10.11 38.01 -33.58
C GLU A 521 -11.00 37.94 -34.84
N ASN A 522 -12.19 38.53 -34.81
CA ASN A 522 -13.18 38.53 -35.91
C ASN A 522 -13.35 39.89 -36.62
N GLY A 523 -12.52 40.89 -36.28
CA GLY A 523 -12.45 42.20 -36.93
C GLY A 523 -11.03 42.50 -37.35
#